data_AF-A0A4Y2U106-F1
#
_entry.id   AF-A0A4Y2U106-F1
#
_cell.length_a   1.000
_cell.length_b   1.000
_cell.length_c   1.000
_cell.angle_alpha   90.00
_cell.angle_beta   90.00
_cell.angle_gamma   90.00
#
_symmetry.space_group_name_H-M   'P 1'
#
loop_
_entity.id
_entity.type
_entity.pdbx_description
1 polymer ?
#
loop_
_entity_poly.entity_id
_entity_poly.type
_entity_poly.pdbx_seq_one_letter_code
_entity_poly.pdbx_strand_id
1 'polypeptide(L)'
;MQIENDVLFDHILACKINDHLIVLHLEWILPIPDLDFTFTLFLQACKKLKYLELFNIPADNIDPLMESWQENRPESLKKVVIDISDIQDEDDYASLMNLTNEYVSLLELVRLNIRFDLNF
;
A
#
# COMPACT_ATOMS: atom_id res chain seq x y z
N MET A 1 9.25 -0.70 20.35
CA MET A 1 10.14 0.32 19.77
C MET A 1 9.58 0.59 18.38
N GLN A 2 8.76 1.63 18.25
CA GLN A 2 8.23 2.08 16.97
C GLN A 2 9.37 2.82 16.28
N ILE A 3 9.89 2.26 15.20
CA ILE A 3 10.59 3.10 14.23
C ILE A 3 9.46 3.85 13.53
N GLU A 4 9.49 5.18 13.58
CA GLU A 4 8.60 6.02 12.79
C GLU A 4 8.78 5.64 11.31
N ASN A 5 7.69 5.33 10.59
CA ASN A 5 7.74 4.82 9.21
C ASN A 5 8.61 5.70 8.30
N ASP A 6 8.56 7.02 8.49
CA ASP A 6 9.44 8.01 7.87
C ASP A 6 10.93 7.65 7.96
N VAL A 7 11.40 7.26 9.15
CA VAL A 7 12.82 6.94 9.40
C VAL A 7 13.23 5.69 8.64
N LEU A 8 12.34 4.71 8.50
CA LEU A 8 12.63 3.50 7.71
C LEU A 8 12.82 3.84 6.24
N PHE A 9 11.87 4.58 5.65
CA PHE A 9 11.91 4.91 4.22
C PHE A 9 13.07 5.85 3.89
N ASP A 10 13.34 6.85 4.74
CA ASP A 10 14.49 7.72 4.60
C ASP A 10 15.81 6.94 4.67
N HIS A 11 15.92 5.96 5.56
CA HIS A 11 17.11 5.12 5.67
C HIS A 11 17.31 4.25 4.42
N ILE A 12 16.24 3.66 3.90
CA ILE A 12 16.25 2.89 2.66
C ILE A 12 16.70 3.77 1.48
N LEU A 13 16.18 4.99 1.39
CA LEU A 13 16.58 5.99 0.39
C LEU A 13 18.06 6.37 0.52
N ALA A 14 18.55 6.60 1.74
CA ALA A 14 19.95 6.92 2.00
C ALA A 14 20.89 5.79 1.56
N CYS A 15 20.43 4.54 1.63
CA CYS A 15 21.14 3.37 1.13
C CYS A 15 21.13 3.24 -0.41
N LYS A 16 20.39 4.09 -1.12
CA LYS A 16 20.27 4.13 -2.59
C LYS A 16 19.79 2.82 -3.22
N ILE A 17 19.05 2.01 -2.46
CA ILE A 17 18.52 0.73 -2.97
C ILE A 17 17.25 0.92 -3.81
N ASN A 18 16.58 2.06 -3.69
CA ASN A 18 15.38 2.44 -4.43
C ASN A 18 15.56 2.35 -5.96
N ASP A 19 16.73 2.67 -6.50
CA ASP A 19 17.03 2.59 -7.94
C ASP A 19 17.08 1.15 -8.49
N HIS A 20 17.15 0.16 -7.60
CA HIS A 20 17.28 -1.26 -7.92
C HIS A 20 16.14 -2.10 -7.32
N LEU A 21 15.26 -1.51 -6.52
CA LEU A 21 14.17 -2.22 -5.87
C LEU A 21 13.11 -2.63 -6.90
N ILE A 22 12.87 -3.94 -7.01
CA ILE A 22 11.89 -4.52 -7.94
C ILE A 22 10.64 -5.00 -7.20
N VAL A 23 10.82 -5.53 -6.00
CA VAL A 23 9.76 -6.05 -5.12
C VAL A 23 9.95 -5.41 -3.77
N LEU A 24 8.85 -4.90 -3.20
CA LEU A 24 8.79 -4.46 -1.81
C LEU A 24 7.71 -5.26 -1.11
N HIS A 25 8.09 -5.90 -0.01
CA HIS A 25 7.19 -6.61 0.89
C HIS A 25 7.33 -5.96 2.27
N LEU A 26 6.22 -5.44 2.80
CA LEU A 26 6.16 -4.81 4.10
C LEU A 26 5.06 -5.48 4.93
N GLU A 27 5.47 -6.02 6.07
CA GLU A 27 4.59 -6.64 7.05
C GLU A 27 4.84 -5.99 8.40
N TRP A 28 3.80 -5.37 8.95
CA TRP A 28 3.87 -4.76 10.27
C TRP A 28 3.36 -5.73 11.34
N ILE A 29 4.01 -5.76 12.50
CA ILE A 29 3.64 -6.66 13.61
C ILE A 29 2.34 -6.22 14.30
N LEU A 30 2.06 -4.92 14.28
CA LEU A 30 0.83 -4.32 14.76
C LEU A 30 0.28 -3.44 13.65
N PRO A 31 -1.03 -3.13 13.61
CA PRO A 31 -1.56 -2.13 12.70
C PRO A 31 -0.84 -0.82 13.00
N ILE A 32 0.09 -0.40 12.14
CA ILE A 32 0.73 0.91 12.26
C ILE A 32 -0.10 1.87 11.39
N PRO A 33 -0.74 2.89 11.99
CA PRO A 33 -1.62 3.80 11.30
C PRO A 33 -0.80 4.86 10.55
N ASP A 34 -1.45 5.47 9.56
CA ASP A 34 -0.93 6.51 8.66
C ASP A 34 0.15 6.03 7.70
N LEU A 35 -0.29 5.49 6.55
CA LEU A 35 0.51 5.55 5.34
C LEU A 35 0.62 7.01 4.92
N ASP A 36 1.66 7.65 5.43
CA ASP A 36 1.92 9.07 5.25
C ASP A 36 2.39 9.42 3.82
N PHE A 37 2.56 10.71 3.62
CA PHE A 37 3.13 11.28 2.40
C PHE A 37 4.53 10.71 2.08
N THR A 38 5.33 10.36 3.09
CA THR A 38 6.69 9.83 2.93
C THR A 38 6.69 8.47 2.27
N PHE A 39 5.73 7.59 2.61
CA PHE A 39 5.57 6.32 1.92
C PHE A 39 5.31 6.52 0.41
N THR A 40 4.42 7.46 0.06
CA THR A 40 4.12 7.76 -1.35
C THR A 40 5.36 8.29 -2.07
N LEU A 41 6.10 9.23 -1.47
CA LEU A 41 7.35 9.75 -2.02
C LEU A 41 8.41 8.65 -2.21
N PHE A 42 8.52 7.76 -1.24
CA PHE A 42 9.43 6.62 -1.31
C PHE A 42 9.10 5.71 -2.49
N LEU A 43 7.82 5.36 -2.67
CA LEU A 43 7.37 4.55 -3.80
C LEU A 43 7.67 5.25 -5.14
N GLN A 44 7.49 6.58 -5.23
CA GLN A 44 7.83 7.36 -6.43
C GLN A 44 9.33 7.37 -6.73
N ALA A 45 10.18 7.37 -5.70
CA ALA A 45 11.63 7.26 -5.86
C ALA A 45 12.07 5.88 -6.38
N CYS A 46 11.23 4.85 -6.25
CA CYS A 46 11.53 3.48 -6.67
C CYS A 46 11.14 3.22 -8.14
N LYS A 47 11.93 3.78 -9.08
CA LYS A 47 11.65 3.74 -10.55
C LYS A 47 11.56 2.35 -11.19
N LYS A 48 11.98 1.30 -10.48
CA LYS A 48 11.95 -0.09 -10.97
C LYS A 48 11.02 -0.99 -10.18
N LEU A 49 10.29 -0.45 -9.20
CA LEU A 49 9.38 -1.21 -8.36
C LEU A 49 8.21 -1.71 -9.19
N LYS A 50 8.08 -3.03 -9.30
CA LYS A 50 7.05 -3.71 -10.09
C LYS A 50 5.99 -4.38 -9.23
N TYR A 51 6.37 -4.79 -8.02
CA TYR A 51 5.54 -5.57 -7.12
C TYR A 51 5.59 -4.95 -5.73
N LEU A 52 4.42 -4.66 -5.18
CA LEU A 52 4.25 -4.13 -3.83
C LEU A 52 3.32 -5.07 -3.06
N GLU A 53 3.73 -5.48 -1.87
CA GLU A 53 2.93 -6.29 -0.97
C GLU A 53 2.92 -5.62 0.41
N LEU A 54 1.73 -5.30 0.90
CA LEU A 54 1.50 -4.62 2.17
C LEU A 54 0.62 -5.50 3.05
N PHE A 55 1.04 -5.78 4.28
CA PHE A 55 0.32 -6.66 5.21
C PHE A 55 -0.01 -5.98 6.52
N ASN A 56 -1.17 -6.33 7.10
CA ASN A 56 -1.69 -5.71 8.31
C ASN A 56 -1.96 -4.20 8.16
N ILE A 57 -2.57 -3.81 7.03
CA ILE A 57 -3.00 -2.43 6.79
C ILE A 57 -4.37 -2.20 7.45
N PRO A 58 -4.53 -1.19 8.33
CA PRO A 58 -5.84 -0.81 8.86
C PRO A 58 -6.82 -0.46 7.73
N ALA A 59 -8.09 -0.84 7.88
CA ALA A 59 -9.17 -0.50 6.96
C ALA A 59 -9.23 1.00 6.61
N ASP A 60 -9.07 1.87 7.62
CA ASP A 60 -9.12 3.34 7.48
C ASP A 60 -8.02 3.92 6.58
N ASN A 61 -6.94 3.16 6.33
CA ASN A 61 -5.83 3.61 5.48
C ASN A 61 -6.05 3.28 3.99
N ILE A 62 -7.10 2.55 3.63
CA ILE A 62 -7.32 2.10 2.24
C ILE A 62 -7.72 3.27 1.34
N ASP A 63 -8.73 4.05 1.73
CA ASP A 63 -9.19 5.20 0.93
C ASP A 63 -8.06 6.22 0.70
N PRO A 64 -7.33 6.69 1.74
CA PRO A 64 -6.22 7.62 1.55
C PRO A 64 -5.12 7.07 0.64
N LEU A 65 -4.78 5.78 0.78
CA LEU A 65 -3.78 5.14 -0.06
C LEU A 65 -4.24 5.10 -1.53
N MET A 66 -5.49 4.71 -1.79
CA MET A 66 -6.03 4.65 -3.13
C MET A 66 -6.15 6.03 -3.78
N GLU A 67 -6.59 7.05 -3.03
CA GLU A 67 -6.62 8.44 -3.49
C GLU A 67 -5.23 8.94 -3.87
N SER A 68 -4.22 8.69 -3.04
CA SER A 68 -2.84 9.09 -3.34
C SER A 68 -2.35 8.52 -4.67
N TRP A 69 -2.76 7.29 -5.01
CA TRP A 69 -2.33 6.62 -6.24
C TRP A 69 -3.04 7.12 -7.50
N GLN A 70 -4.17 7.83 -7.38
CA GLN A 70 -4.80 8.45 -8.54
C GLN A 70 -3.88 9.51 -9.17
N GLU A 71 -3.13 10.24 -8.35
CA GLU A 71 -2.23 11.30 -8.80
C GLU A 71 -0.75 10.88 -8.81
N ASN A 72 -0.34 10.06 -7.83
CA ASN A 72 1.08 9.85 -7.50
C ASN A 72 1.57 8.42 -7.67
N ARG A 73 0.81 7.55 -8.36
CA ARG A 73 1.18 6.15 -8.58
C ARG A 73 2.56 5.99 -9.24
N PRO A 74 3.41 5.06 -8.76
CA PRO A 74 4.66 4.72 -9.43
C PRO A 74 4.42 4.08 -10.81
N GLU A 75 5.02 4.65 -11.87
CA GLU A 75 4.82 4.20 -13.26
C GLU A 75 5.23 2.75 -13.50
N SER A 76 6.25 2.26 -12.78
CA SER A 76 6.75 0.90 -12.95
C SER A 76 5.90 -0.17 -12.28
N LEU A 77 4.95 0.22 -11.42
CA LEU A 77 4.18 -0.68 -10.59
C LEU A 77 3.18 -1.48 -11.44
N LYS A 78 3.23 -2.81 -11.31
CA LYS A 78 2.42 -3.73 -12.11
C LYS A 78 1.45 -4.52 -11.27
N LYS A 79 1.86 -4.89 -10.06
CA LYS A 79 1.06 -5.70 -9.15
C LYS A 79 1.16 -5.19 -7.73
N VAL A 80 0.02 -5.16 -7.06
CA VAL A 80 -0.14 -4.76 -5.67
C VAL A 80 -0.94 -5.85 -4.95
N VAL A 81 -0.50 -6.23 -3.77
CA VAL A 81 -1.29 -7.02 -2.81
C VAL A 81 -1.39 -6.21 -1.53
N ILE A 82 -2.61 -6.02 -1.04
CA ILE A 82 -2.86 -5.35 0.24
C ILE A 82 -3.68 -6.29 1.09
N ASP A 83 -3.14 -6.63 2.24
CA ASP A 83 -3.79 -7.40 3.27
C ASP A 83 -4.29 -6.43 4.35
N ILE A 84 -5.62 -6.42 4.51
CA ILE A 84 -6.36 -5.48 5.34
C ILE A 84 -6.68 -6.17 6.66
N SER A 85 -6.35 -5.51 7.75
CA SER A 85 -6.61 -5.95 9.13
C SER A 85 -7.51 -4.96 9.87
N ASP A 86 -7.88 -5.31 11.11
CA ASP A 86 -8.61 -4.46 12.05
C ASP A 86 -10.05 -4.14 11.60
N ILE A 87 -10.70 -5.12 10.96
CA ILE A 87 -12.11 -5.06 10.56
C ILE A 87 -12.97 -5.37 11.79
N GLN A 88 -13.86 -4.45 12.20
CA GLN A 88 -14.52 -4.55 13.50
C GLN A 88 -15.71 -5.52 13.50
N ASP A 89 -16.50 -5.53 12.42
CA ASP A 89 -17.71 -6.35 12.31
C ASP A 89 -18.07 -6.75 10.86
N GLU A 90 -19.13 -7.55 10.71
CA GLU A 90 -19.58 -8.08 9.41
C GLU A 90 -20.07 -6.98 8.46
N ASP A 91 -20.63 -5.89 9.00
CA ASP A 91 -21.12 -4.76 8.20
C ASP A 91 -19.93 -3.95 7.64
N ASP A 92 -18.89 -3.75 8.46
CA ASP A 92 -17.61 -3.17 8.04
C ASP A 92 -16.92 -4.04 6.97
N TYR A 93 -16.89 -5.36 7.17
CA TYR A 93 -16.36 -6.30 6.18
C TYR A 93 -17.08 -6.18 4.84
N ALA A 94 -18.42 -6.19 4.85
CA ALA A 94 -19.23 -6.08 3.64
C ALA A 94 -19.00 -4.74 2.92
N SER A 95 -18.88 -3.66 3.69
CA SER A 95 -18.60 -2.32 3.17
C SER A 95 -17.22 -2.25 2.52
N LEU A 96 -16.17 -2.75 3.19
CA LEU A 96 -14.81 -2.83 2.65
C LEU A 96 -14.70 -3.75 1.44
N MET A 97 -15.42 -4.87 1.43
CA MET A 97 -15.46 -5.77 0.27
C MET A 97 -16.04 -5.05 -0.96
N ASN A 98 -17.09 -4.25 -0.81
CA ASN A 98 -17.65 -3.48 -1.92
C ASN A 98 -16.67 -2.41 -2.42
N LEU A 99 -16.06 -1.68 -1.49
CA LEU A 99 -15.08 -0.62 -1.74
C LEU A 99 -13.83 -1.14 -2.47
N THR A 100 -13.25 -2.23 -1.98
CA THR A 100 -12.07 -2.86 -2.59
C THR A 100 -12.37 -3.37 -4.00
N ASN A 101 -13.56 -3.91 -4.26
CA ASN A 101 -13.98 -4.32 -5.60
C ASN A 101 -14.11 -3.13 -6.57
N GLU A 102 -14.58 -1.97 -6.09
CA GLU A 102 -14.60 -0.74 -6.87
C GLU A 102 -13.17 -0.31 -7.25
N TYR A 103 -12.26 -0.29 -6.28
CA TYR A 103 -10.86 0.05 -6.53
C TYR A 103 -10.14 -0.92 -7.49
N VAL A 104 -10.39 -2.22 -7.36
CA VAL A 104 -9.87 -3.22 -8.31
C VAL A 104 -10.32 -2.85 -9.74
N SER A 105 -11.61 -2.59 -9.92
CA SER A 105 -12.19 -2.23 -11.22
C SER A 105 -11.57 -0.95 -11.79
N LEU A 106 -11.38 0.08 -10.96
CA LEU A 106 -10.77 1.35 -11.37
C LEU A 106 -9.29 1.20 -11.74
N LEU A 107 -8.53 0.44 -10.95
CA LEU A 107 -7.09 0.28 -11.13
C LEU A 107 -6.72 -0.68 -12.27
N GLU A 108 -7.60 -1.62 -12.61
CA GLU A 108 -7.48 -2.44 -13.81
C GLU A 108 -7.51 -1.59 -15.10
N LEU A 109 -8.32 -0.52 -15.15
CA LEU A 109 -8.38 0.38 -16.31
C LEU A 109 -7.03 1.04 -16.59
N VAL A 110 -6.24 1.28 -15.55
CA VAL A 110 -4.88 1.83 -15.65
C VAL A 110 -3.80 0.74 -15.62
N ARG A 111 -4.18 -0.52 -15.87
CA ARG A 111 -3.32 -1.72 -15.97
C ARG A 111 -2.52 -2.03 -14.71
N LEU A 112 -3.01 -1.62 -13.55
CA LEU A 112 -2.46 -2.03 -12.27
C LEU A 112 -3.25 -3.24 -11.76
N ASN A 113 -2.59 -4.38 -11.58
CA ASN A 113 -3.21 -5.56 -10.99
C ASN A 113 -3.16 -5.45 -9.47
N ILE A 114 -4.28 -5.07 -8.86
CA ILE A 114 -4.39 -4.97 -7.40
C ILE A 114 -5.24 -6.12 -6.86
N ARG A 115 -4.85 -6.66 -5.71
CA ARG A 115 -5.62 -7.62 -4.93
C ARG A 115 -5.70 -7.14 -3.50
N PHE A 116 -6.90 -7.20 -2.94
CA PHE A 116 -7.13 -7.00 -1.51
C PHE A 116 -7.45 -8.34 -0.86
N ASP A 117 -6.82 -8.62 0.27
CA ASP A 117 -7.12 -9.75 1.13
C ASP A 117 -7.67 -9.19 2.45
N LEU A 118 -8.95 -9.46 2.75
CA LEU A 118 -9.63 -8.94 3.94
C LEU A 118 -9.55 -9.97 5.06
N ASN A 119 -8.86 -9.64 6.15
CA ASN A 119 -8.77 -10.49 7.34
C ASN A 119 -9.82 -10.06 8.36
N PHE A 120 -10.93 -10.79 8.36
CA PHE A 120 -12.01 -10.68 9.34
C PHE A 120 -11.85 -11.70 10.48
#